data_AF-A0A6G6WWP3-F1
#
_entry.id   AF-A0A6G6WWP3-F1
#
_cell.length_a   1.000
_cell.length_b   1.000
_cell.length_c   1.000
_cell.angle_alpha   90.00
_cell.angle_beta   90.00
_cell.angle_gamma   90.00
#
_symmetry.space_group_name_H-M   'P 1'
#
loop_
_entity.id
_entity.type
_entity.pdbx_description
1 polymer ?
#
loop_
_entity_poly.entity_id
_entity_poly.type
_entity_poly.pdbx_seq_one_letter_code
_entity_poly.pdbx_strand_id
1 'polypeptide(L)'
;MTESASKIPHAAVMDELKHKLDLIRDVIPLSRPVVFLDYPMHGNVGDLLIHAGTDRFFAVNGYEVIGRFSIHEFCLTHRPDRPIAYFKESVRRLDALVRRGVTIVFQGGGNLGDLYRDHQMFRELVIARYPETPIVILPQSIHFQAPESRAATARIFAAHRQLYVFARDRESLGYLREECGNPASLMPDMAHALWGSLPRQDGSKTGTLHFRRRDKEAKLNAEEPVESFDWDDVTSAVDRGMIRLLRKMQSLDLPTRHVVANHVLWNSYRDRLLRRSVARVGQYCRLVTDRLHGMILGALLDMPVICEDNSYGKLGRYYSEWFKASDRIEHREQRKTPPAPSVSRSPESEMGALREYGV
;
A
#
# COMPACT_ATOMS: atom_id res chain seq x y z
N MET A 1 7.91 7.77 33.70
CA MET A 1 7.04 6.59 33.92
C MET A 1 5.86 6.72 32.99
N THR A 2 5.93 6.13 31.80
CA THR A 2 4.79 6.08 30.87
C THR A 2 3.86 4.95 31.33
N GLU A 3 2.66 5.30 31.77
CA GLU A 3 1.60 4.32 31.98
C GLU A 3 1.47 3.44 30.74
N SER A 4 1.77 2.16 30.90
CA SER A 4 1.42 1.14 29.91
C SER A 4 -0.10 1.11 29.84
N ALA A 5 -0.68 1.81 28.87
CA ALA A 5 -2.10 1.69 28.56
C ALA A 5 -2.46 0.19 28.51
N SER A 6 -3.45 -0.22 29.28
CA SER A 6 -3.86 -1.62 29.34
C SER A 6 -4.22 -2.10 27.94
N LYS A 7 -3.59 -3.19 27.50
CA LYS A 7 -3.97 -3.86 26.25
C LYS A 7 -5.43 -4.32 26.35
N ILE A 8 -6.17 -4.23 25.24
CA ILE A 8 -7.55 -4.69 25.11
C ILE A 8 -7.60 -5.87 24.12
N PRO A 9 -8.67 -6.69 24.14
CA PRO A 9 -8.81 -7.82 23.22
C PRO A 9 -8.67 -7.40 21.75
N HIS A 10 -7.83 -8.11 21.00
CA HIS A 10 -7.55 -7.81 19.59
C HIS A 10 -8.79 -7.64 18.73
N ALA A 11 -9.80 -8.49 18.92
CA ALA A 11 -11.06 -8.41 18.18
C ALA A 11 -11.75 -7.04 18.35
N ALA A 12 -11.72 -6.46 19.54
CA ALA A 12 -12.31 -5.15 19.80
C ALA A 12 -11.58 -4.04 19.04
N VAL A 13 -10.24 -4.09 18.99
CA VAL A 13 -9.43 -3.16 18.17
C VAL A 13 -9.80 -3.30 16.69
N MET A 14 -9.86 -4.54 16.18
CA MET A 14 -10.16 -4.77 14.77
C MET A 14 -11.58 -4.36 14.38
N ASP A 15 -12.56 -4.57 15.26
CA ASP A 15 -13.93 -4.10 15.06
C ASP A 15 -14.00 -2.57 15.04
N GLU A 16 -13.27 -1.89 15.94
CA GLU A 16 -13.17 -0.42 15.93
C GLU A 16 -12.56 0.10 14.63
N LEU A 17 -11.43 -0.48 14.19
CA LEU A 17 -10.76 -0.08 12.95
C LEU A 17 -11.66 -0.27 11.72
N LYS A 18 -12.39 -1.40 11.67
CA LYS A 18 -13.35 -1.67 10.60
C LYS A 18 -14.52 -0.69 10.62
N HIS A 19 -15.14 -0.44 11.78
CA HIS A 19 -16.23 0.54 11.89
C HIS A 19 -15.78 1.97 11.59
N LYS A 20 -14.52 2.32 11.90
CA LYS A 20 -13.97 3.63 11.56
C LYS A 20 -13.96 3.88 10.05
N LEU A 21 -13.81 2.84 9.21
CA LEU A 21 -13.92 2.96 7.75
C LEU A 21 -15.30 3.44 7.30
N ASP A 22 -16.37 3.22 8.09
CA ASP A 22 -17.72 3.65 7.71
C ASP A 22 -17.85 5.18 7.66
N LEU A 23 -16.97 5.92 8.36
CA LEU A 23 -16.88 7.38 8.28
C LEU A 23 -16.48 7.89 6.88
N ILE A 24 -15.96 7.01 6.00
CA ILE A 24 -15.72 7.36 4.59
C ILE A 24 -17.04 7.75 3.89
N ARG A 25 -18.19 7.25 4.36
CA ARG A 25 -19.52 7.58 3.81
C ARG A 25 -19.92 9.04 3.98
N ASP A 26 -19.34 9.72 4.97
CA ASP A 26 -19.58 11.15 5.18
C ASP A 26 -18.94 11.99 4.06
N VAL A 27 -17.95 11.43 3.36
CA VAL A 27 -17.20 12.06 2.28
C VAL A 27 -17.65 11.53 0.90
N ILE A 28 -18.02 10.25 0.81
CA ILE A 28 -18.52 9.63 -0.42
C ILE A 28 -20.02 9.32 -0.24
N PRO A 29 -20.94 10.23 -0.60
CA PRO A 29 -22.36 10.00 -0.41
C PRO A 29 -22.89 8.91 -1.36
N LEU A 30 -23.77 8.05 -0.85
CA LEU A 30 -24.42 6.97 -1.63
C LEU A 30 -25.36 7.50 -2.73
N SER A 31 -25.72 8.79 -2.70
CA SER A 31 -26.56 9.42 -3.71
C SER A 31 -25.88 9.58 -5.07
N ARG A 32 -24.57 9.31 -5.16
CA ARG A 32 -23.80 9.39 -6.41
C ARG A 32 -23.12 8.05 -6.69
N PRO A 33 -23.15 7.57 -7.94
CA PRO A 33 -22.38 6.40 -8.32
C PRO A 33 -20.87 6.68 -8.24
N VAL A 34 -20.09 5.62 -8.04
CA VAL A 34 -18.64 5.66 -7.89
C VAL A 34 -17.94 5.16 -9.15
N VAL A 35 -16.87 5.85 -9.54
CA VAL A 35 -15.85 5.31 -10.44
C VAL A 35 -14.57 5.09 -9.66
N PHE A 36 -14.15 3.84 -9.55
CA PHE A 36 -12.96 3.44 -8.82
C PHE A 36 -11.73 3.37 -9.74
N LEU A 37 -10.68 4.08 -9.37
CA LEU A 37 -9.47 4.25 -10.17
C LEU A 37 -8.22 3.73 -9.47
N ASP A 38 -7.29 3.29 -10.32
CA ASP A 38 -5.94 2.85 -9.98
C ASP A 38 -5.88 1.60 -9.10
N TYR A 39 -6.77 0.63 -9.35
CA TYR A 39 -6.64 -0.67 -8.68
C TYR A 39 -5.29 -1.33 -9.06
N PRO A 40 -4.60 -1.96 -8.10
CA PRO A 40 -3.23 -2.42 -8.27
C PRO A 40 -3.20 -3.66 -9.15
N MET A 41 -2.36 -3.65 -10.20
CA MET A 41 -2.17 -4.77 -11.12
C MET A 41 -0.77 -5.38 -11.04
N HIS A 42 -0.43 -5.87 -9.86
CA HIS A 42 0.88 -6.47 -9.59
C HIS A 42 0.80 -7.52 -8.48
N GLY A 43 1.92 -8.21 -8.21
CA GLY A 43 1.99 -9.29 -7.24
C GLY A 43 2.09 -8.86 -5.77
N ASN A 44 2.24 -7.55 -5.48
CA ASN A 44 2.30 -7.08 -4.09
C ASN A 44 0.97 -7.32 -3.36
N VAL A 45 0.96 -8.34 -2.51
CA VAL A 45 -0.24 -8.81 -1.79
C VAL A 45 -0.77 -7.75 -0.83
N GLY A 46 0.07 -6.85 -0.32
CA GLY A 46 -0.38 -5.75 0.52
C GLY A 46 -1.39 -4.86 -0.19
N ASP A 47 -1.07 -4.44 -1.41
CA ASP A 47 -1.98 -3.64 -2.22
C ASP A 47 -3.20 -4.46 -2.70
N LEU A 48 -3.05 -5.78 -2.89
CA LEU A 48 -4.19 -6.66 -3.14
C LEU A 48 -5.14 -6.73 -1.95
N LEU A 49 -4.64 -6.70 -0.71
CA LEU A 49 -5.46 -6.64 0.51
C LEU A 49 -6.22 -5.32 0.57
N ILE A 50 -5.57 -4.19 0.28
CA ILE A 50 -6.22 -2.87 0.18
C ILE A 50 -7.33 -2.91 -0.88
N HIS A 51 -7.05 -3.48 -2.05
CA HIS A 51 -8.02 -3.58 -3.14
C HIS A 51 -9.22 -4.45 -2.76
N ALA A 52 -8.99 -5.64 -2.21
CA ALA A 52 -10.07 -6.52 -1.76
C ALA A 52 -10.87 -5.92 -0.60
N GLY A 53 -10.21 -5.24 0.33
CA GLY A 53 -10.86 -4.49 1.40
C GLY A 53 -11.73 -3.34 0.87
N THR A 54 -11.25 -2.63 -0.15
CA THR A 54 -12.01 -1.56 -0.82
C THR A 54 -13.25 -2.11 -1.54
N ASP A 55 -13.12 -3.19 -2.31
CA ASP A 55 -14.27 -3.84 -2.95
C ASP A 55 -15.29 -4.33 -1.92
N ARG A 56 -14.83 -4.90 -0.79
CA ARG A 56 -15.70 -5.32 0.30
C ARG A 56 -16.39 -4.13 0.97
N PHE A 57 -15.68 -3.03 1.21
CA PHE A 57 -16.26 -1.80 1.75
C PHE A 57 -17.38 -1.29 0.85
N PHE A 58 -17.16 -1.21 -0.47
CA PHE A 58 -18.18 -0.80 -1.41
C PHE A 58 -19.40 -1.73 -1.39
N ALA A 59 -19.18 -3.04 -1.38
CA ALA A 59 -20.26 -4.02 -1.39
C ALA A 59 -21.10 -3.97 -0.10
N VAL A 60 -20.47 -3.95 1.07
CA VAL A 60 -21.16 -3.95 2.37
C VAL A 60 -21.93 -2.65 2.60
N ASN A 61 -21.41 -1.52 2.11
CA ASN A 61 -22.06 -0.22 2.25
C ASN A 61 -23.01 0.15 1.10
N GLY A 62 -23.23 -0.75 0.13
CA GLY A 62 -24.22 -0.55 -0.93
C GLY A 62 -23.86 0.49 -1.99
N TYR A 63 -22.57 0.70 -2.27
CA TYR A 63 -22.14 1.65 -3.30
C TYR A 63 -22.40 1.12 -4.71
N GLU A 64 -22.99 1.96 -5.56
CA GLU A 64 -23.10 1.70 -7.00
C GLU A 64 -21.77 2.03 -7.69
N VAL A 65 -20.89 1.04 -7.85
CA VAL A 65 -19.61 1.22 -8.55
C VAL A 65 -19.78 0.92 -10.04
N ILE A 66 -19.95 1.98 -10.84
CA ILE A 66 -20.26 1.90 -12.28
C ILE A 66 -19.03 1.84 -13.19
N GLY A 67 -17.83 1.98 -12.61
CA GLY A 67 -16.57 1.89 -13.35
C GLY A 67 -15.41 1.50 -12.44
N ARG A 68 -14.52 0.63 -12.95
CA ARG A 68 -13.28 0.21 -12.30
C ARG A 68 -12.16 0.21 -13.33
N PHE A 69 -11.10 0.98 -13.11
CA PHE A 69 -10.01 1.13 -14.06
C PHE A 69 -8.66 1.20 -13.35
N SER A 70 -7.62 0.61 -13.94
CA SER A 70 -6.24 0.86 -13.54
C SER A 70 -5.63 1.96 -14.41
N ILE A 71 -4.42 2.39 -14.06
CA ILE A 71 -3.64 3.28 -14.92
C ILE A 71 -3.41 2.71 -16.33
N HIS A 72 -3.32 1.38 -16.49
CA HIS A 72 -2.94 0.76 -17.77
C HIS A 72 -3.99 0.93 -18.87
N GLU A 73 -5.27 1.09 -18.51
CA GLU A 73 -6.35 1.35 -19.44
C GLU A 73 -6.23 2.73 -20.08
N PHE A 74 -5.78 3.73 -19.33
CA PHE A 74 -5.80 5.13 -19.77
C PHE A 74 -4.44 5.67 -20.14
N CYS A 75 -3.35 5.14 -19.59
CA CYS A 75 -2.02 5.67 -19.81
C CYS A 75 -1.13 4.72 -20.61
N LEU A 76 -0.27 5.32 -21.43
CA LEU A 76 0.95 4.65 -21.90
C LEU A 76 2.05 4.99 -20.91
N THR A 77 2.67 3.96 -20.34
CA THR A 77 3.89 4.11 -19.54
C THR A 77 5.08 3.63 -20.39
N HIS A 78 6.23 4.28 -20.22
CA HIS A 78 7.52 4.03 -20.90
C HIS A 78 7.71 4.64 -22.31
N ARG A 79 8.32 5.83 -22.34
CA ARG A 79 9.26 6.26 -23.39
C ARG A 79 10.42 7.04 -22.73
N PRO A 80 11.69 6.89 -23.16
CA PRO A 80 12.84 7.59 -22.58
C PRO A 80 12.74 9.13 -22.58
N ASP A 81 11.90 9.68 -23.46
CA ASP A 81 11.94 11.05 -23.95
C ASP A 81 10.61 11.81 -23.80
N ARG A 82 9.59 11.23 -23.13
CA ARG A 82 8.26 11.85 -22.95
C ARG A 82 7.70 11.64 -21.54
N PRO A 83 6.75 12.49 -21.07
CA PRO A 83 6.12 12.33 -19.76
C PRO A 83 5.63 10.90 -19.54
N ILE A 84 5.96 10.37 -18.36
CA ILE A 84 5.90 8.95 -18.00
C ILE A 84 4.46 8.40 -17.97
N ALA A 85 3.45 9.27 -18.00
CA ALA A 85 2.06 8.92 -18.26
C ALA A 85 1.37 10.04 -19.06
N TYR A 86 0.57 9.68 -20.07
CA TYR A 86 -0.38 10.58 -20.76
C TYR A 86 -1.64 9.80 -21.13
N PHE A 87 -2.77 10.48 -21.19
CA PHE A 87 -4.04 9.85 -21.55
C PHE A 87 -4.06 9.40 -23.01
N LYS A 88 -4.49 8.16 -23.23
CA LYS A 88 -4.94 7.64 -24.51
C LYS A 88 -6.36 8.13 -24.79
N GLU A 89 -6.80 7.94 -26.02
CA GLU A 89 -8.18 8.15 -26.45
C GLU A 89 -9.21 7.39 -25.58
N SER A 90 -8.81 6.26 -24.98
CA SER A 90 -9.64 5.48 -24.06
C SER A 90 -10.15 6.27 -22.86
N VAL A 91 -9.50 7.39 -22.47
CA VAL A 91 -9.95 8.28 -21.39
C VAL A 91 -11.37 8.83 -21.64
N ARG A 92 -11.83 8.89 -22.91
CA ARG A 92 -13.21 9.28 -23.24
C ARG A 92 -14.28 8.44 -22.56
N ARG A 93 -13.95 7.20 -22.17
CA ARG A 93 -14.82 6.35 -21.35
C ARG A 93 -14.98 6.90 -19.94
N LEU A 94 -13.88 7.37 -19.34
CA LEU A 94 -13.91 8.04 -18.06
C LEU A 94 -14.68 9.36 -18.16
N ASP A 95 -14.46 10.15 -19.23
CA ASP A 95 -15.24 11.37 -19.48
C ASP A 95 -16.75 11.08 -19.53
N ALA A 96 -17.16 10.03 -20.25
CA ALA A 96 -18.56 9.64 -20.36
C ALA A 96 -19.17 9.24 -19.01
N LEU A 97 -18.41 8.55 -18.15
CA LEU A 97 -18.86 8.21 -16.80
C LEU A 97 -18.93 9.46 -15.92
N VAL A 98 -17.95 10.35 -15.99
CA VAL A 98 -17.93 11.61 -15.22
C VAL A 98 -19.13 12.48 -15.55
N ARG A 99 -19.52 12.57 -16.84
CA ARG A 99 -20.74 13.29 -17.26
C ARG A 99 -22.04 12.76 -16.64
N ARG A 100 -22.05 11.54 -16.10
CA ARG A 100 -23.21 10.97 -15.38
C ARG A 100 -23.32 11.45 -13.93
N GLY A 101 -22.40 12.28 -13.44
CA GLY A 101 -22.43 12.80 -12.07
C GLY A 101 -21.88 11.84 -11.01
N VAL A 102 -20.69 11.29 -11.24
CA VAL A 102 -20.04 10.33 -10.33
C VAL A 102 -19.20 11.00 -9.25
N THR A 103 -18.78 10.23 -8.26
CA THR A 103 -17.59 10.51 -7.44
C THR A 103 -16.43 9.63 -7.94
N ILE A 104 -15.27 10.23 -8.21
CA ILE A 104 -14.06 9.49 -8.54
C ILE A 104 -13.38 9.08 -7.24
N VAL A 105 -13.08 7.80 -7.09
CA VAL A 105 -12.42 7.27 -5.90
C VAL A 105 -11.12 6.59 -6.29
N PHE A 106 -10.00 7.02 -5.74
CA PHE A 106 -8.70 6.38 -5.94
C PHE A 106 -8.42 5.31 -4.88
N GLN A 107 -7.79 4.23 -5.32
CA GLN A 107 -7.18 3.22 -4.46
C GLN A 107 -6.27 3.85 -3.38
N GLY A 108 -6.29 3.25 -2.18
CA GLY A 108 -5.40 3.59 -1.05
C GLY A 108 -4.03 2.92 -1.15
N GLY A 109 -3.21 3.04 -0.11
CA GLY A 109 -1.92 2.35 0.00
C GLY A 109 -0.73 3.28 0.21
N GLY A 110 0.36 3.05 -0.51
CA GLY A 110 1.62 3.80 -0.34
C GLY A 110 2.21 4.28 -1.65
N ASN A 111 1.36 4.65 -2.63
CA ASN A 111 1.78 5.04 -3.97
C ASN A 111 1.61 6.54 -4.27
N LEU A 112 1.48 7.36 -3.24
CA LEU A 112 1.47 8.83 -3.34
C LEU A 112 2.83 9.38 -2.95
N GLY A 113 3.58 9.84 -3.95
CA GLY A 113 4.99 10.19 -3.77
C GLY A 113 5.81 10.12 -5.05
N ASP A 114 7.12 10.28 -4.92
CA ASP A 114 8.08 10.26 -6.04
C ASP A 114 8.65 8.87 -6.35
N LEU A 115 8.44 7.88 -5.46
CA LEU A 115 8.86 6.49 -5.68
C LEU A 115 8.04 5.79 -6.78
N TYR A 116 6.74 6.10 -6.86
CA TYR A 116 5.79 5.47 -7.78
C TYR A 116 5.23 6.48 -8.79
N ARG A 117 6.15 7.04 -9.62
CA ARG A 117 5.86 8.17 -10.51
C ARG A 117 4.68 7.96 -11.43
N ASP A 118 4.54 6.78 -12.05
CA ASP A 118 3.45 6.50 -13.00
C ASP A 118 2.08 6.70 -12.32
N HIS A 119 1.90 6.14 -11.13
CA HIS A 119 0.66 6.25 -10.35
C HIS A 119 0.39 7.68 -9.87
N GLN A 120 1.45 8.37 -9.40
CA GLN A 120 1.34 9.77 -9.01
C GLN A 120 0.94 10.67 -10.19
N MET A 121 1.57 10.50 -11.35
CA MET A 121 1.25 11.26 -12.55
C MET A 121 -0.16 10.97 -13.06
N PHE A 122 -0.59 9.70 -13.07
CA PHE A 122 -1.97 9.37 -13.45
C PHE A 122 -3.00 10.05 -12.55
N ARG A 123 -2.77 10.04 -11.23
CA ARG A 123 -3.61 10.72 -10.26
C ARG A 123 -3.67 12.23 -10.52
N GLU A 124 -2.52 12.87 -10.69
CA GLU A 124 -2.43 14.30 -11.01
C GLU A 124 -3.14 14.66 -12.32
N LEU A 125 -2.99 13.83 -13.36
CA LEU A 125 -3.68 14.01 -14.64
C LEU A 125 -5.21 13.93 -14.51
N VAL A 126 -5.72 12.98 -13.71
CA VAL A 126 -7.15 12.86 -13.45
C VAL A 126 -7.65 14.06 -12.64
N ILE A 127 -6.94 14.45 -11.58
CA ILE A 127 -7.28 15.63 -10.75
C ILE A 127 -7.34 16.88 -11.63
N ALA A 128 -6.31 17.14 -12.45
CA ALA A 128 -6.28 18.29 -13.32
C ALA A 128 -7.37 18.27 -14.41
N ARG A 129 -7.77 17.07 -14.88
CA ARG A 129 -8.77 16.92 -15.94
C ARG A 129 -10.21 17.16 -15.47
N TYR A 130 -10.54 16.85 -14.22
CA TYR A 130 -11.91 16.89 -13.72
C TYR A 130 -12.08 17.84 -12.52
N PRO A 131 -11.78 19.14 -12.66
CA PRO A 131 -11.71 20.09 -11.54
C PRO A 131 -13.00 20.25 -10.73
N GLU A 132 -14.15 20.00 -11.37
CA GLU A 132 -15.49 20.13 -10.77
C GLU A 132 -16.09 18.80 -10.30
N THR A 133 -15.37 17.68 -10.47
CA THR A 133 -15.85 16.36 -10.05
C THR A 133 -15.36 16.06 -8.65
N PRO A 134 -16.20 15.57 -7.71
CA PRO A 134 -15.70 15.10 -6.42
C PRO A 134 -14.67 13.98 -6.60
N ILE A 135 -13.48 14.17 -6.01
CA ILE A 135 -12.41 13.18 -6.03
C ILE A 135 -12.03 12.83 -4.59
N VAL A 136 -12.04 11.54 -4.28
CA VAL A 136 -11.65 11.02 -2.98
C VAL A 136 -10.48 10.06 -3.14
N ILE A 137 -9.39 10.30 -2.42
CA ILE A 137 -8.27 9.37 -2.34
C ILE A 137 -8.41 8.59 -1.02
N LEU A 138 -8.61 7.27 -1.14
CA LEU A 138 -8.68 6.35 0.01
C LEU A 138 -7.36 6.34 0.79
N PRO A 139 -7.32 5.81 2.02
CA PRO A 139 -6.21 5.96 2.96
C PRO A 139 -4.82 5.72 2.35
N GLN A 140 -3.99 6.76 2.30
CA GLN A 140 -2.62 6.74 1.73
C GLN A 140 -1.55 7.07 2.78
N SER A 141 -0.38 6.46 2.62
CA SER A 141 0.88 7.02 3.13
C SER A 141 1.55 7.83 2.03
N ILE A 142 2.04 9.01 2.40
CA ILE A 142 2.63 9.98 1.50
C ILE A 142 4.12 10.12 1.79
N HIS A 143 4.95 10.03 0.76
CA HIS A 143 6.38 10.23 0.92
C HIS A 143 7.01 10.85 -0.33
N PHE A 144 7.78 11.92 -0.12
CA PHE A 144 8.58 12.55 -1.16
C PHE A 144 10.02 12.64 -0.68
N GLN A 145 10.97 12.22 -1.50
CA GLN A 145 12.39 12.47 -1.33
C GLN A 145 12.78 13.82 -1.94
N ALA A 146 12.21 14.17 -3.10
CA ALA A 146 12.46 15.43 -3.81
C ALA A 146 11.50 16.56 -3.36
N PRO A 147 12.01 17.65 -2.74
CA PRO A 147 11.18 18.80 -2.33
C PRO A 147 10.38 19.43 -3.49
N GLU A 148 10.94 19.43 -4.69
CA GLU A 148 10.29 20.01 -5.87
C GLU A 148 9.05 19.20 -6.27
N SER A 149 9.13 17.87 -6.19
CA SER A 149 8.01 16.97 -6.48
C SER A 149 6.90 17.10 -5.44
N ARG A 150 7.29 17.25 -4.16
CA ARG A 150 6.38 17.52 -3.05
C ARG A 150 5.61 18.83 -3.24
N ALA A 151 6.32 19.90 -3.59
CA ALA A 151 5.73 21.22 -3.82
C ALA A 151 4.85 21.27 -5.09
N ALA A 152 5.25 20.54 -6.15
CA ALA A 152 4.44 20.42 -7.36
C ALA A 152 3.13 19.69 -7.10
N THR A 153 3.17 18.58 -6.36
CA THR A 153 1.97 17.83 -5.96
C THR A 153 1.04 18.71 -5.13
N ALA A 154 1.58 19.44 -4.14
CA ALA A 154 0.80 20.31 -3.28
C ALA A 154 0.02 21.37 -4.08
N ARG A 155 0.65 21.98 -5.10
CA ARG A 155 0.00 22.94 -6.00
C ARG A 155 -1.17 22.32 -6.79
N ILE A 156 -1.01 21.11 -7.32
CA ILE A 156 -2.05 20.42 -8.08
C ILE A 156 -3.23 20.07 -7.16
N PHE A 157 -2.94 19.56 -5.96
CA PHE A 157 -3.94 19.17 -4.99
C PHE A 157 -4.72 20.38 -4.45
N ALA A 158 -4.02 21.48 -4.14
CA ALA A 158 -4.62 22.74 -3.68
C ALA A 158 -5.58 23.36 -4.72
N ALA A 159 -5.30 23.17 -6.01
CA ALA A 159 -6.13 23.71 -7.08
C ALA A 159 -7.51 23.02 -7.19
N HIS A 160 -7.67 21.81 -6.64
CA HIS A 160 -8.89 21.02 -6.78
C HIS A 160 -9.81 21.17 -5.55
N ARG A 161 -10.87 21.97 -5.69
CA ARG A 161 -11.75 22.36 -4.58
C ARG A 161 -12.54 21.21 -3.94
N GLN A 162 -12.81 20.15 -4.71
CA GLN A 162 -13.57 18.98 -4.26
C GLN A 162 -12.69 17.74 -4.07
N LEU A 163 -11.40 17.93 -3.76
CA LEU A 163 -10.47 16.85 -3.47
C LEU A 163 -10.47 16.58 -1.97
N TYR A 164 -10.77 15.35 -1.58
CA TYR A 164 -10.63 14.86 -0.20
C TYR A 164 -9.63 13.72 -0.15
N VAL A 165 -8.74 13.73 0.84
CA VAL A 165 -7.71 12.69 0.98
C VAL A 165 -7.74 12.08 2.37
N PHE A 166 -7.85 10.76 2.44
CA PHE A 166 -7.62 10.04 3.68
C PHE A 166 -6.14 9.71 3.84
N ALA A 167 -5.59 10.03 5.01
CA ALA A 167 -4.23 9.66 5.38
C ALA A 167 -4.26 8.48 6.35
N ARG A 168 -3.31 7.55 6.23
CA ARG A 168 -3.20 6.42 7.18
C ARG A 168 -2.14 6.63 8.26
N ASP A 169 -1.47 7.78 8.25
CA ASP A 169 -0.52 8.21 9.27
C ASP A 169 -0.53 9.75 9.42
N ARG A 170 -0.08 10.23 10.58
CA ARG A 170 -0.16 11.66 10.95
C ARG A 170 0.75 12.56 10.12
N GLU A 171 1.91 12.06 9.68
CA GLU A 171 2.82 12.82 8.81
C GLU A 171 2.14 13.13 7.47
N SER A 172 1.53 12.11 6.87
CA SER A 172 0.76 12.25 5.64
C SER A 172 -0.43 13.20 5.80
N LEU A 173 -1.12 13.14 6.96
CA LEU A 173 -2.21 14.06 7.26
C LEU A 173 -1.73 15.52 7.37
N GLY A 174 -0.60 15.75 8.04
CA GLY A 174 0.03 17.06 8.17
C GLY A 174 0.33 17.66 6.80
N TYR A 175 1.00 16.91 5.92
CA TYR A 175 1.27 17.33 4.55
C TYR A 175 0.01 17.77 3.79
N LEU A 176 -1.06 16.97 3.84
CA LEU A 176 -2.31 17.26 3.13
C LEU A 176 -3.02 18.53 3.62
N ARG A 177 -3.02 18.74 4.95
CA ARG A 177 -3.71 19.89 5.54
C ARG A 177 -2.88 21.17 5.49
N GLU A 178 -1.59 21.07 5.77
CA GLU A 178 -0.70 22.22 5.95
C GLU A 178 -0.06 22.69 4.64
N GLU A 179 0.36 21.76 3.79
CA GLU A 179 1.04 22.11 2.51
C GLU A 179 0.08 22.08 1.32
N CYS A 180 -0.80 21.07 1.23
CA CYS A 180 -1.77 21.01 0.13
C CYS A 180 -3.04 21.85 0.39
N GLY A 181 -3.35 22.16 1.66
CA GLY A 181 -4.56 22.91 2.02
C GLY A 181 -5.88 22.17 1.75
N ASN A 182 -5.85 20.84 1.59
CA ASN A 182 -7.04 20.06 1.29
C ASN A 182 -7.74 19.56 2.57
N PRO A 183 -9.07 19.34 2.51
CA PRO A 183 -9.74 18.58 3.54
C PRO A 183 -9.20 17.14 3.55
N ALA A 184 -8.78 16.70 4.73
CA ALA A 184 -8.20 15.38 4.93
C ALA A 184 -8.49 14.87 6.33
N SER A 185 -8.58 13.55 6.48
CA SER A 185 -8.78 12.90 7.78
C SER A 185 -7.93 11.65 7.91
N LEU A 186 -7.64 11.30 9.17
CA LEU A 186 -6.93 10.10 9.52
C LEU A 186 -7.87 8.89 9.44
N MET A 187 -7.44 7.83 8.75
CA MET A 187 -8.26 6.65 8.49
C MET A 187 -7.37 5.41 8.39
N PRO A 188 -7.75 4.28 9.00
CA PRO A 188 -6.96 3.06 8.91
C PRO A 188 -6.98 2.53 7.47
N ASP A 189 -6.03 1.64 7.16
CA ASP A 189 -5.91 1.04 5.84
C ASP A 189 -7.18 0.27 5.42
N MET A 190 -7.54 0.33 4.13
CA MET A 190 -8.77 -0.31 3.62
C MET A 190 -8.78 -1.83 3.81
N ALA A 191 -7.61 -2.47 3.96
CA ALA A 191 -7.51 -3.90 4.25
C ALA A 191 -8.31 -4.30 5.52
N HIS A 192 -8.51 -3.38 6.47
CA HIS A 192 -9.31 -3.64 7.68
C HIS A 192 -10.78 -3.97 7.41
N ALA A 193 -11.32 -3.58 6.25
CA ALA A 193 -12.66 -3.99 5.83
C ALA A 193 -12.79 -5.53 5.71
N LEU A 194 -11.67 -6.24 5.52
CA LEU A 194 -11.60 -7.70 5.45
C LEU A 194 -11.75 -8.38 6.82
N TRP A 195 -11.74 -7.64 7.94
CA TRP A 195 -11.90 -8.24 9.26
C TRP A 195 -13.23 -9.00 9.38
N GLY A 196 -13.13 -10.25 9.83
CA GLY A 196 -14.22 -11.22 9.89
C GLY A 196 -14.57 -11.91 8.56
N SER A 197 -13.81 -11.67 7.48
CA SER A 197 -14.00 -12.35 6.18
C SER A 197 -12.90 -13.33 5.80
N LEU A 198 -11.78 -13.31 6.54
CA LEU A 198 -10.67 -14.23 6.37
C LEU A 198 -10.68 -15.31 7.47
N PRO A 199 -10.08 -16.48 7.22
CA PRO A 199 -9.91 -17.50 8.25
C PRO A 199 -9.13 -16.93 9.45
N ARG A 200 -9.58 -17.27 10.66
CA ARG A 200 -8.87 -16.93 11.90
C ARG A 200 -8.01 -18.10 12.34
N GLN A 201 -6.89 -17.80 13.01
CA GLN A 201 -6.13 -18.83 13.71
C GLN A 201 -6.95 -19.43 14.86
N ASP A 202 -6.98 -20.75 14.93
CA ASP A 202 -7.58 -21.52 16.02
C ASP A 202 -6.56 -21.93 17.10
N GLY A 203 -5.28 -21.53 16.93
CA GLY A 203 -4.18 -21.90 17.82
C GLY A 203 -3.63 -23.31 17.60
N SER A 204 -4.11 -24.06 16.60
CA SER A 204 -3.65 -25.43 16.29
C SER A 204 -2.28 -25.48 15.60
N LYS A 205 -1.82 -24.36 15.06
CA LYS A 205 -0.59 -24.28 14.26
C LYS A 205 0.64 -24.15 15.14
N THR A 206 1.81 -24.45 14.56
CA THR A 206 3.11 -24.29 15.21
C THR A 206 4.05 -23.49 14.29
N GLY A 207 5.16 -23.00 14.84
CA GLY A 207 6.18 -22.28 14.09
C GLY A 207 5.92 -20.78 13.92
N THR A 208 7.02 -20.05 13.73
CA THR A 208 7.04 -18.60 13.55
C THR A 208 7.38 -18.28 12.10
N LEU A 209 6.57 -17.45 11.44
CA LEU A 209 6.89 -16.92 10.12
C LEU A 209 7.70 -15.63 10.25
N HIS A 210 8.86 -15.57 9.60
CA HIS A 210 9.66 -14.35 9.49
C HIS A 210 9.40 -13.70 8.12
N PHE A 211 8.55 -12.68 8.12
CA PHE A 211 8.14 -11.98 6.91
C PHE A 211 8.94 -10.69 6.74
N ARG A 212 9.97 -10.72 5.90
CA ARG A 212 10.94 -9.63 5.71
C ARG A 212 10.97 -9.09 4.29
N ARG A 213 11.34 -7.82 4.12
CA ARG A 213 11.52 -7.22 2.79
C ARG A 213 12.80 -7.71 2.10
N ARG A 214 12.73 -7.94 0.79
CA ARG A 214 13.89 -8.16 -0.11
C ARG A 214 13.97 -7.17 -1.28
N ASP A 215 13.04 -6.22 -1.38
CA ASP A 215 12.90 -5.29 -2.50
C ASP A 215 13.67 -3.97 -2.31
N LYS A 216 13.47 -2.98 -3.18
CA LYS A 216 14.16 -1.66 -3.15
C LYS A 216 13.94 -0.85 -1.86
N GLU A 217 12.94 -1.22 -1.06
CA GLU A 217 12.69 -0.61 0.24
C GLU A 217 13.34 -1.40 1.39
N ALA A 218 13.97 -2.55 1.10
CA ALA A 218 14.81 -3.26 2.05
C ALA A 218 16.12 -2.49 2.28
N LYS A 219 16.50 -2.34 3.54
CA LYS A 219 17.86 -1.97 3.92
C LYS A 219 18.49 -3.15 4.63
N LEU A 220 19.63 -3.60 4.12
CA LEU A 220 20.42 -4.71 4.63
C LEU A 220 20.90 -4.43 6.06
N ASN A 221 20.36 -5.15 7.04
CA ASN A 221 21.16 -5.58 8.19
C ASN A 221 21.40 -7.06 7.98
N ALA A 222 22.61 -7.37 7.51
CA ALA A 222 23.05 -8.72 7.21
C ALA A 222 23.50 -9.42 8.49
N GLU A 223 22.56 -9.83 9.34
CA GLU A 223 22.85 -10.67 10.50
C GLU A 223 21.54 -11.31 10.97
N GLU A 224 21.13 -12.38 10.28
CA GLU A 224 20.55 -13.61 10.83
C GLU A 224 20.10 -14.53 9.68
N PRO A 225 20.61 -15.77 9.57
CA PRO A 225 20.17 -16.73 8.57
C PRO A 225 18.86 -17.37 9.03
N VAL A 226 17.79 -16.59 9.09
CA VAL A 226 16.43 -17.13 9.27
C VAL A 226 15.77 -17.17 7.91
N GLU A 227 15.14 -18.30 7.58
CA GLU A 227 14.35 -18.46 6.36
C GLU A 227 13.28 -17.35 6.31
N SER A 228 13.54 -16.31 5.52
CA SER A 228 12.66 -15.15 5.36
C SER A 228 11.65 -15.42 4.26
N PHE A 229 10.45 -14.85 4.37
CA PHE A 229 9.42 -14.90 3.33
C PHE A 229 9.15 -13.49 2.79
N ASP A 230 8.98 -13.36 1.47
CA ASP A 230 8.53 -12.15 0.78
C ASP A 230 7.30 -12.45 -0.13
N TRP A 231 6.51 -11.43 -0.50
CA TRP A 231 5.42 -11.54 -1.48
C TRP A 231 5.87 -12.12 -2.83
N ASP A 232 7.14 -11.92 -3.19
CA ASP A 232 7.72 -12.51 -4.39
C ASP A 232 7.79 -14.04 -4.32
N ASP A 233 7.86 -14.62 -3.12
CA ASP A 233 7.80 -16.08 -2.93
C ASP A 233 6.40 -16.63 -3.15
N VAL A 234 5.37 -15.81 -2.92
CA VAL A 234 4.00 -16.18 -3.29
C VAL A 234 3.85 -16.10 -4.79
N THR A 235 4.42 -15.09 -5.45
CA THR A 235 4.18 -14.83 -6.87
C THR A 235 5.10 -15.67 -7.75
N SER A 236 4.58 -16.74 -8.37
CA SER A 236 5.36 -17.61 -9.27
C SER A 236 5.77 -16.91 -10.58
N ALA A 237 6.69 -17.51 -11.34
CA ALA A 237 7.04 -17.00 -12.68
C ALA A 237 5.83 -17.01 -13.64
N VAL A 238 4.95 -18.02 -13.52
CA VAL A 238 3.68 -18.09 -14.25
C VAL A 238 2.78 -16.93 -13.87
N ASP A 239 2.70 -16.60 -12.57
CA ASP A 239 1.92 -15.47 -12.08
C ASP A 239 2.45 -14.14 -12.63
N ARG A 240 3.78 -13.94 -12.62
CA ARG A 240 4.39 -12.75 -13.24
C ARG A 240 4.14 -12.68 -14.75
N GLY A 241 4.11 -13.81 -15.44
CA GLY A 241 3.74 -13.90 -16.86
C GLY A 241 2.28 -13.48 -17.09
N MET A 242 1.36 -14.02 -16.29
CA MET A 242 -0.07 -13.72 -16.36
C MET A 242 -0.36 -12.25 -16.06
N ILE A 243 0.24 -11.68 -15.02
CA ILE A 243 0.10 -10.26 -14.68
C ILE A 243 0.56 -9.38 -15.85
N ARG A 244 1.72 -9.69 -16.45
CA ARG A 244 2.22 -8.95 -17.63
C ARG A 244 1.26 -9.06 -18.81
N LEU A 245 0.71 -10.24 -19.06
CA LEU A 245 -0.27 -10.45 -20.11
C LEU A 245 -1.53 -9.61 -19.87
N LEU A 246 -2.11 -9.68 -18.67
CA LEU A 246 -3.30 -8.91 -18.30
C LEU A 246 -3.05 -7.39 -18.42
N ARG A 247 -1.91 -6.88 -17.92
CA ARG A 247 -1.52 -5.47 -18.09
C ARG A 247 -1.39 -5.09 -19.56
N LYS A 248 -0.77 -5.94 -20.38
CA LYS A 248 -0.63 -5.69 -21.82
C LYS A 248 -2.00 -5.66 -22.50
N MET A 249 -2.89 -6.60 -22.19
CA MET A 249 -4.26 -6.64 -22.73
C MET A 249 -5.02 -5.37 -22.39
N GLN A 250 -4.90 -4.87 -21.16
CA GLN A 250 -5.51 -3.60 -20.76
C GLN A 250 -4.92 -2.39 -21.48
N SER A 251 -3.63 -2.43 -21.80
CA SER A 251 -2.98 -1.34 -22.51
C SER A 251 -3.46 -1.18 -23.95
N LEU A 252 -4.09 -2.22 -24.54
CA LEU A 252 -4.52 -2.25 -25.93
C LEU A 252 -5.99 -1.80 -26.05
N ASP A 253 -6.24 -0.88 -26.98
CA ASP A 253 -7.61 -0.44 -27.31
C ASP A 253 -8.31 -1.43 -28.26
N LEU A 254 -8.45 -2.68 -27.82
CA LEU A 254 -9.09 -3.74 -28.61
C LEU A 254 -10.62 -3.60 -28.62
N PRO A 255 -11.32 -3.83 -29.75
CA PRO A 255 -12.78 -3.78 -29.84
C PRO A 255 -13.49 -4.79 -28.91
N THR A 256 -12.87 -5.93 -28.64
CA THR A 256 -13.40 -7.02 -27.80
C THR A 256 -13.36 -6.72 -26.30
N ARG A 257 -12.78 -5.59 -25.88
CA ARG A 257 -12.67 -5.19 -24.46
C ARG A 257 -14.01 -5.01 -23.73
N HIS A 258 -15.11 -4.94 -24.49
CA HIS A 258 -16.45 -4.75 -23.96
C HIS A 258 -17.13 -6.07 -23.57
N VAL A 259 -16.57 -7.22 -23.96
CA VAL A 259 -17.17 -8.54 -23.72
C VAL A 259 -16.94 -9.02 -22.29
N VAL A 260 -15.74 -8.83 -21.74
CA VAL A 260 -15.43 -9.09 -20.33
C VAL A 260 -14.67 -7.89 -19.77
N ALA A 261 -15.23 -7.26 -18.74
CA ALA A 261 -14.57 -6.12 -18.11
C ALA A 261 -13.27 -6.58 -17.42
N ASN A 262 -12.15 -5.93 -17.73
CA ASN A 262 -10.82 -6.37 -17.29
C ASN A 262 -10.68 -6.51 -15.76
N HIS A 263 -11.39 -5.68 -15.00
CA HIS A 263 -11.40 -5.77 -13.54
C HIS A 263 -12.01 -7.10 -13.04
N VAL A 264 -12.92 -7.74 -13.77
CA VAL A 264 -13.52 -9.03 -13.38
C VAL A 264 -12.48 -10.15 -13.49
N LEU A 265 -11.72 -10.18 -14.59
CA LEU A 265 -10.61 -11.10 -14.76
C LEU A 265 -9.53 -10.87 -13.71
N TRP A 266 -9.19 -9.60 -13.47
CA TRP A 266 -8.22 -9.22 -12.45
C TRP A 266 -8.67 -9.62 -11.05
N ASN A 267 -9.93 -9.38 -10.67
CA ASN A 267 -10.46 -9.70 -9.35
C ASN A 267 -10.39 -11.20 -9.06
N SER A 268 -10.76 -12.03 -10.05
CA SER A 268 -10.63 -13.49 -9.93
C SER A 268 -9.19 -13.94 -9.68
N TYR A 269 -8.25 -13.30 -10.36
CA TYR A 269 -6.82 -13.57 -10.23
C TYR A 269 -6.25 -13.04 -8.89
N ARG A 270 -6.58 -11.81 -8.51
CA ARG A 270 -6.29 -11.20 -7.20
C ARG A 270 -6.74 -12.10 -6.07
N ASP A 271 -8.00 -12.55 -6.10
CA ASP A 271 -8.58 -13.36 -5.02
C ASP A 271 -7.87 -14.71 -4.91
N ARG A 272 -7.40 -15.28 -6.03
CA ARG A 272 -6.57 -16.48 -6.02
C ARG A 272 -5.21 -16.22 -5.36
N LEU A 273 -4.54 -15.12 -5.69
CA LEU A 273 -3.28 -14.73 -5.05
C LEU A 273 -3.48 -14.52 -3.55
N LEU A 274 -4.53 -13.79 -3.15
CA LEU A 274 -4.86 -13.55 -1.74
C LEU A 274 -5.13 -14.85 -0.99
N ARG A 275 -5.95 -15.76 -1.54
CA ARG A 275 -6.20 -17.08 -0.92
C ARG A 275 -4.91 -17.86 -0.70
N ARG A 276 -3.99 -17.85 -1.68
CA ARG A 276 -2.70 -18.52 -1.54
C ARG A 276 -1.83 -17.86 -0.45
N SER A 277 -1.77 -16.54 -0.41
CA SER A 277 -1.04 -15.80 0.62
C SER A 277 -1.60 -16.08 2.02
N VAL A 278 -2.91 -16.02 2.18
CA VAL A 278 -3.63 -16.31 3.42
C VAL A 278 -3.36 -17.74 3.86
N ALA A 279 -3.45 -18.72 2.95
CA ALA A 279 -3.16 -20.11 3.26
C ALA A 279 -1.71 -20.31 3.68
N ARG A 280 -0.75 -19.63 3.04
CA ARG A 280 0.68 -19.71 3.39
C ARG A 280 0.97 -19.12 4.76
N VAL A 281 0.50 -17.91 5.04
CA VAL A 281 0.70 -17.25 6.34
C VAL A 281 -0.07 -17.99 7.44
N GLY A 282 -1.25 -18.51 7.12
CA GLY A 282 -2.11 -19.27 8.03
C GLY A 282 -1.53 -20.62 8.48
N GLN A 283 -0.41 -21.07 7.94
CA GLN A 283 0.29 -22.29 8.39
C GLN A 283 1.05 -22.10 9.70
N TYR A 284 1.30 -20.85 10.11
CA TYR A 284 2.15 -20.50 11.25
C TYR A 284 1.31 -20.00 12.43
N CYS A 285 1.83 -20.14 13.65
CA CYS A 285 1.13 -19.67 14.86
C CYS A 285 1.47 -18.23 15.25
N ARG A 286 2.59 -17.69 14.75
CA ARG A 286 3.08 -16.35 15.05
C ARG A 286 3.73 -15.74 13.81
N LEU A 287 3.62 -14.43 13.68
CA LEU A 287 4.24 -13.66 12.62
C LEU A 287 5.25 -12.65 13.18
N VAL A 288 6.46 -12.62 12.65
CA VAL A 288 7.43 -11.55 12.88
C VAL A 288 7.65 -10.83 11.56
N THR A 289 7.51 -9.51 11.51
CA THR A 289 7.55 -8.79 10.23
C THR A 289 8.07 -7.36 10.30
N ASP A 290 8.72 -6.93 9.21
CA ASP A 290 9.07 -5.52 8.95
C ASP A 290 8.14 -4.87 7.89
N ARG A 291 7.11 -5.59 7.44
CA ARG A 291 6.15 -5.14 6.44
C ARG A 291 4.85 -4.69 7.08
N LEU A 292 4.40 -3.49 6.70
CA LEU A 292 3.09 -2.96 7.11
C LEU A 292 1.95 -3.93 6.80
N HIS A 293 1.89 -4.44 5.57
CA HIS A 293 0.85 -5.39 5.19
C HIS A 293 1.10 -6.81 5.70
N GLY A 294 2.33 -7.15 6.11
CA GLY A 294 2.57 -8.34 6.92
C GLY A 294 1.86 -8.21 8.27
N MET A 295 2.06 -7.07 8.95
CA MET A 295 1.40 -6.78 10.23
C MET A 295 -0.12 -6.75 10.10
N ILE A 296 -0.67 -6.06 9.10
CA ILE A 296 -2.12 -6.01 8.87
C ILE A 296 -2.68 -7.39 8.51
N LEU A 297 -2.00 -8.18 7.67
CA LEU A 297 -2.46 -9.53 7.35
C LEU A 297 -2.47 -10.42 8.60
N GLY A 298 -1.41 -10.41 9.41
CA GLY A 298 -1.37 -11.15 10.66
C GLY A 298 -2.50 -10.77 11.61
N ALA A 299 -2.78 -9.46 11.74
CA ALA A 299 -3.93 -8.95 12.49
C ALA A 299 -5.27 -9.48 11.94
N LEU A 300 -5.48 -9.42 10.62
CA LEU A 300 -6.70 -9.91 9.98
C LEU A 300 -6.93 -11.43 10.19
N LEU A 301 -5.86 -12.20 10.38
CA LEU A 301 -5.88 -13.64 10.66
C LEU A 301 -5.94 -13.96 12.16
N ASP A 302 -6.05 -12.95 13.03
CA ASP A 302 -6.05 -13.09 14.50
C ASP A 302 -4.77 -13.75 15.05
N MET A 303 -3.64 -13.49 14.38
CA MET A 303 -2.33 -14.00 14.75
C MET A 303 -1.64 -13.09 15.76
N PRO A 304 -0.88 -13.64 16.72
CA PRO A 304 0.16 -12.88 17.41
C PRO A 304 1.19 -12.35 16.40
N VAL A 305 1.39 -11.03 16.39
CA VAL A 305 2.31 -10.33 15.49
C VAL A 305 3.36 -9.56 16.28
N ILE A 306 4.61 -9.74 15.91
CA ILE A 306 5.73 -8.89 16.34
C ILE A 306 6.15 -8.06 15.14
N CYS A 307 5.91 -6.76 15.19
CA CYS A 307 6.38 -5.83 14.17
C CYS A 307 7.71 -5.21 14.60
N GLU A 308 8.69 -5.26 13.70
CA GLU A 308 10.01 -4.72 13.92
C GLU A 308 10.24 -3.56 12.96
N ASP A 309 10.52 -2.39 13.51
CA ASP A 309 10.74 -1.22 12.68
C ASP A 309 12.08 -1.31 11.93
N ASN A 310 12.08 -0.77 10.72
CA ASN A 310 13.31 -0.40 10.04
C ASN A 310 13.70 1.04 10.41
N SER A 311 14.82 1.53 9.87
CA SER A 311 15.39 2.85 10.18
C SER A 311 14.48 4.07 9.88
N TYR A 312 13.32 3.90 9.24
CA TYR A 312 12.39 5.00 8.90
C TYR A 312 11.19 5.16 9.85
N GLY A 313 10.97 4.24 10.80
CA GLY A 313 9.89 4.37 11.78
C GLY A 313 8.46 4.24 11.23
N LYS A 314 8.30 3.89 9.94
CA LYS A 314 6.97 3.84 9.28
C LYS A 314 6.07 2.80 9.93
N LEU A 315 6.63 1.66 10.31
CA LEU A 315 5.86 0.55 10.87
C LEU A 315 5.40 0.88 12.29
N GLY A 316 6.30 1.44 13.10
CA GLY A 316 6.01 1.91 14.45
C GLY A 316 5.01 3.04 14.49
N ARG A 317 5.02 3.95 13.52
CA ARG A 317 3.99 5.00 13.40
C ARG A 317 2.60 4.41 13.16
N TYR A 318 2.47 3.48 12.22
CA TYR A 318 1.19 2.83 11.97
C TYR A 318 0.74 1.98 13.16
N TYR A 319 1.66 1.23 13.78
CA TYR A 319 1.38 0.47 15.00
C TYR A 319 0.87 1.38 16.13
N SER A 320 1.58 2.48 16.39
CA SER A 320 1.24 3.41 17.47
C SER A 320 -0.14 4.03 17.29
N GLU A 321 -0.53 4.30 16.04
CA GLU A 321 -1.82 4.90 15.71
C GLU A 321 -2.96 3.89 15.79
N TRP A 322 -2.78 2.67 15.27
CA TRP A 322 -3.90 1.76 14.99
C TRP A 322 -3.89 0.47 15.82
N PHE A 323 -2.74 0.03 16.32
CA PHE A 323 -2.58 -1.28 16.95
C PHE A 323 -2.02 -1.23 18.38
N LYS A 324 -1.65 -0.06 18.89
CA LYS A 324 -1.03 0.08 20.22
C LYS A 324 -1.85 -0.59 21.34
N ALA A 325 -3.18 -0.52 21.25
CA ALA A 325 -4.09 -1.11 22.24
C ALA A 325 -4.26 -2.64 22.09
N SER A 326 -3.88 -3.24 20.96
CA SER A 326 -4.09 -4.67 20.69
C SER A 326 -3.22 -5.58 21.57
N ASP A 327 -3.82 -6.55 22.24
CA ASP A 327 -3.13 -7.61 23.00
C ASP A 327 -2.38 -8.64 22.13
N ARG A 328 -2.63 -8.66 20.81
CA ARG A 328 -1.97 -9.56 19.85
C ARG A 328 -0.80 -8.95 19.09
N ILE A 329 -0.64 -7.63 19.12
CA ILE A 329 0.36 -6.94 18.30
C ILE A 329 1.34 -6.23 19.20
N GLU A 330 2.62 -6.57 19.02
CA GLU A 330 3.75 -5.98 19.71
C GLU A 330 4.66 -5.27 18.72
N HIS A 331 5.14 -4.08 19.08
CA HIS A 331 6.19 -3.38 18.36
C HIS A 331 7.51 -3.51 19.10
N ARG A 332 8.58 -3.87 18.38
CA ARG A 332 9.94 -3.93 18.90
C ARG A 332 10.82 -2.97 18.12
N GLU A 333 11.48 -2.08 18.84
CA GLU A 333 12.58 -1.31 18.29
C GLU A 333 13.81 -2.22 18.18
N GLN A 334 14.37 -2.34 16.98
CA GLN A 334 15.67 -3.00 16.83
C GLN A 334 16.71 -2.19 17.58
N ARG A 335 17.39 -2.79 18.57
CA ARG A 335 18.55 -2.18 19.22
C ARG A 335 19.56 -1.85 18.12
N LYS A 336 19.90 -0.57 17.96
CA LYS A 336 21.08 -0.17 17.18
C LYS A 336 22.28 -0.83 17.85
N THR A 337 22.85 -1.87 17.25
CA THR A 337 24.19 -2.31 17.62
C THR A 337 25.10 -1.10 17.40
N PRO A 338 25.81 -0.61 18.43
CA PRO A 338 26.81 0.42 18.23
C PRO A 338 27.75 -0.05 17.12
N PRO A 339 28.16 0.81 16.17
CA PRO A 339 29.21 0.43 15.24
C PRO A 339 30.39 -0.10 16.09
N ALA A 340 30.91 -1.27 15.72
CA ALA A 340 32.09 -1.82 16.37
C ALA A 340 33.15 -0.71 16.45
N PRO A 341 33.81 -0.52 17.60
CA PRO A 341 34.82 0.53 17.72
C PRO A 341 35.79 0.37 16.56
N SER A 342 35.91 1.43 15.75
CA SER A 342 36.87 1.47 14.66
C SER A 342 38.24 1.21 15.29
N VAL A 343 38.79 0.03 15.05
CA VAL A 343 40.18 -0.25 15.38
C VAL A 343 40.96 0.68 14.45
N SER A 344 41.42 1.81 14.99
CA SER A 344 42.38 2.68 14.31
C SER A 344 43.63 1.84 14.11
N ARG A 345 43.81 1.27 12.91
CA ARG A 345 45.10 0.74 12.51
C ARG A 345 46.04 1.94 12.44
N SER A 346 47.07 1.94 13.28
CA SER A 346 48.13 2.92 13.17
C SER A 346 48.81 2.77 11.79
N PRO A 347 49.34 3.85 11.19
CA PRO A 347 49.96 3.82 9.87
C PRO A 347 51.23 2.94 9.77
N GLU A 348 51.69 2.36 10.89
CA GLU A 348 52.95 1.61 10.93
C GLU A 348 52.80 0.14 10.45
N SER A 349 51.58 -0.39 10.32
CA SER A 349 51.39 -1.80 9.92
C SER A 349 51.27 -2.06 8.41
N GLU A 350 51.24 -1.03 7.55
CA GLU A 350 51.15 -1.19 6.09
C GLU A 350 52.51 -1.13 5.37
N MET A 351 53.58 -0.76 6.06
CA MET A 351 54.95 -0.73 5.52
C MET A 351 55.74 -2.04 5.70
N GLY A 352 55.13 -3.07 6.31
CA GLY A 352 55.77 -4.38 6.56
C GLY A 352 55.47 -5.46 5.50
N ALA A 353 54.45 -5.30 4.65
CA ALA A 353 53.96 -6.36 3.77
C ALA A 353 54.39 -6.24 2.29
N LEU A 354 55.18 -5.22 1.93
CA LEU A 354 55.66 -5.01 0.56
C LEU A 354 57.16 -5.33 0.36
N ARG A 355 57.81 -5.98 1.34
CA ARG A 355 59.18 -6.50 1.20
C ARG A 355 59.26 -8.00 0.85
N GLU A 356 58.13 -8.68 0.69
CA GLU A 356 58.08 -10.11 0.35
C GLU A 356 57.78 -10.41 -1.13
N TYR A 357 57.58 -9.39 -1.96
CA TYR A 357 57.43 -9.54 -3.41
C TYR A 357 58.33 -8.54 -4.13
N GLY A 358 59.61 -8.89 -4.28
CA GLY A 358 60.66 -8.04 -4.85
C GLY A 358 60.35 -7.44 -6.22
N VAL A 359 59.70 -6.28 -6.21
CA VAL A 359 59.65 -5.26 -7.25
C VAL A 359 59.81 -3.90 -6.57
#